data_AF-A0A316KAL5-F1
#
_entry.id   AF-A0A316KAL5-F1
#
_cell.length_a   1.000
_cell.length_b   1.000
_cell.length_c   1.000
_cell.angle_alpha   90.00
_cell.angle_beta   90.00
_cell.angle_gamma   90.00
#
_symmetry.space_group_name_H-M   'P 1'
#
loop_
_entity.id
_entity.type
_entity.pdbx_description
1 polymer ?
#
loop_
_entity_poly.entity_id
_entity_poly.type
_entity_poly.pdbx_seq_one_letter_code
_entity_poly.pdbx_strand_id
1 'polypeptide(L)'
;MNWLAYLSLAGLSSIKFMFAPVLGLNLRLSFLETYLSCVAGAIITAIVFYFGANYFMRRAHEKRVEKYRKSVESGNPIKRKKNFTRVNKAVVRVKKSIGIFGIAMWAPFFLSVPIGSIVTAKFFRKRKITFVIILCGIFLNGFVSTLITYLFS
;
A
#
# COMPACT_ATOMS: atom_id res chain seq x y z
N MET A 1 -23.78 18.26 0.05
CA MET A 1 -22.55 17.49 -0.23
C MET A 1 -22.74 16.07 0.30
N ASN A 2 -22.62 15.05 -0.54
CA ASN A 2 -22.73 13.66 -0.11
C ASN A 2 -21.44 13.21 0.58
N TRP A 3 -21.22 13.64 1.83
CA TRP A 3 -20.04 13.29 2.63
C TRP A 3 -19.81 11.77 2.71
N LEU A 4 -20.88 10.99 2.72
CA LEU A 4 -20.82 9.53 2.71
C LEU A 4 -20.18 8.98 1.42
N ALA A 5 -20.43 9.61 0.27
CA ALA A 5 -19.83 9.22 -1.01
C ALA A 5 -18.31 9.47 -1.01
N TYR A 6 -17.87 10.60 -0.45
CA TYR A 6 -16.45 10.91 -0.32
C TYR A 6 -15.74 9.95 0.64
N LEU A 7 -16.36 9.64 1.79
CA LEU A 7 -15.80 8.74 2.77
C LEU A 7 -15.74 7.29 2.26
N SER A 8 -16.77 6.81 1.57
CA SER A 8 -16.78 5.45 1.00
C SER A 8 -15.72 5.31 -0.09
N LEU A 9 -15.57 6.33 -0.94
CA LEU A 9 -14.55 6.38 -1.98
C LEU A 9 -13.13 6.44 -1.39
N ALA A 10 -12.90 7.30 -0.39
CA ALA A 10 -11.64 7.38 0.33
C ALA A 10 -11.31 6.04 1.04
N GLY A 11 -12.29 5.39 1.65
CA GLY A 11 -12.14 4.07 2.27
C GLY A 11 -11.75 3.00 1.25
N LEU A 12 -12.42 2.95 0.10
CA LEU A 12 -12.11 2.01 -0.97
C LEU A 12 -10.71 2.27 -1.56
N SER A 13 -10.34 3.55 -1.73
CA SER A 13 -9.01 3.95 -2.23
C SER A 13 -7.88 3.47 -1.33
N SER A 14 -8.13 3.41 -0.02
CA SER A 14 -7.20 2.88 0.97
C SER A 14 -6.92 1.40 0.72
N ILE A 15 -7.94 0.58 0.43
CA ILE A 15 -7.77 -0.88 0.27
C ILE A 15 -7.37 -1.23 -1.16
N LYS A 16 -7.99 -0.63 -2.16
CA LYS A 16 -7.87 -1.02 -3.58
C LYS A 16 -7.88 0.21 -4.47
N PHE A 17 -6.81 1.00 -4.34
CA PHE A 17 -6.60 2.26 -5.04
C PHE A 17 -6.86 2.20 -6.56
N MET A 18 -6.40 1.14 -7.23
CA MET A 18 -6.57 0.96 -8.68
C MET A 18 -8.03 0.97 -9.16
N PHE A 19 -8.98 0.50 -8.34
CA PHE A 19 -10.39 0.41 -8.71
C PHE A 19 -11.27 1.45 -8.01
N ALA A 20 -10.70 2.27 -7.13
CA ALA A 20 -11.47 3.24 -6.38
C ALA A 20 -12.22 4.26 -7.28
N PRO A 21 -11.61 4.80 -8.35
CA PRO A 21 -12.31 5.76 -9.20
C PRO A 21 -13.59 5.23 -9.86
N VAL A 22 -13.70 3.91 -10.09
CA VAL A 22 -14.90 3.27 -10.65
C VAL A 22 -16.11 3.46 -9.73
N LEU A 23 -15.90 3.41 -8.41
CA LEU A 23 -16.95 3.71 -7.44
C LEU A 23 -17.38 5.18 -7.51
N GLY A 24 -16.46 6.10 -7.82
CA GLY A 24 -16.76 7.52 -7.99
C GLY A 24 -17.74 7.80 -9.13
N LEU A 25 -17.60 7.07 -10.25
CA LEU A 25 -18.58 7.11 -11.35
C LEU A 25 -19.96 6.64 -10.91
N ASN A 26 -20.04 5.49 -10.22
CA ASN A 26 -21.31 4.93 -9.76
C ASN A 26 -22.02 5.86 -8.77
N LEU A 27 -21.25 6.66 -8.02
CA LEU A 27 -21.75 7.67 -7.09
C LEU A 27 -22.07 9.01 -7.78
N ARG A 28 -21.95 9.10 -9.10
CA ARG A 28 -22.19 10.30 -9.93
C ARG A 28 -21.36 11.52 -9.50
N LEU A 29 -20.14 11.28 -9.01
CA LEU A 29 -19.20 12.34 -8.64
C LEU A 29 -18.50 12.90 -9.87
N SER A 30 -18.10 14.17 -9.81
CA SER A 30 -17.26 14.76 -10.85
C SER A 30 -15.85 14.18 -10.85
N PHE A 31 -15.12 14.35 -11.96
CA PHE A 31 -13.73 13.90 -12.09
C PHE A 31 -12.85 14.40 -10.94
N LEU A 32 -12.94 15.69 -10.61
CA LEU A 32 -12.14 16.33 -9.57
C LEU A 32 -12.49 15.81 -8.18
N GLU A 33 -13.78 15.66 -7.89
CA GLU A 33 -14.27 15.12 -6.63
C GLU A 33 -13.77 13.69 -6.40
N THR A 34 -13.84 12.85 -7.44
CA THR A 34 -13.36 11.46 -7.37
C THR A 34 -11.85 11.39 -7.21
N TYR A 35 -11.11 12.16 -8.00
CA TYR A 35 -9.65 12.21 -7.93
C TYR A 35 -9.15 12.68 -6.56
N LEU A 36 -9.65 13.82 -6.06
CA LEU A 36 -9.24 14.39 -4.79
C LEU A 36 -9.59 13.45 -3.62
N SER A 37 -10.77 12.82 -3.65
CA SER A 37 -11.17 11.87 -2.61
C SER A 37 -10.29 10.61 -2.58
N CYS A 38 -9.97 10.05 -3.75
CA CYS A 38 -9.08 8.90 -3.86
C CYS A 38 -7.66 9.23 -3.39
N VAL A 39 -7.12 10.37 -3.83
CA VAL A 39 -5.79 10.82 -3.45
C VAL A 39 -5.72 11.11 -1.95
N ALA A 40 -6.71 11.80 -1.38
CA ALA A 40 -6.75 12.08 0.05
C ALA A 40 -6.79 10.80 0.89
N GLY A 41 -7.67 9.85 0.55
CA GLY A 41 -7.76 8.55 1.23
C GLY A 41 -6.45 7.76 1.16
N ALA A 42 -5.83 7.72 -0.03
CA ALA A 42 -4.54 7.06 -0.22
C ALA A 42 -3.40 7.74 0.53
N ILE A 43 -3.31 9.08 0.56
CA ILE A 43 -2.27 9.80 1.29
C ILE A 43 -2.38 9.55 2.78
N ILE A 44 -3.58 9.69 3.36
CA ILE A 44 -3.83 9.46 4.79
C ILE A 44 -3.39 8.04 5.16
N THR A 45 -3.82 7.07 4.37
CA THR A 45 -3.45 5.66 4.56
C THR A 45 -1.95 5.44 4.42
N ALA A 46 -1.32 6.01 3.39
CA ALA A 46 0.12 5.90 3.19
C ALA A 46 0.90 6.48 4.38
N ILE A 47 0.50 7.62 4.93
CA ILE A 47 1.10 8.22 6.13
C ILE A 47 1.00 7.24 7.31
N VAL A 48 -0.21 6.80 7.66
CA VAL A 48 -0.44 5.91 8.81
C VAL A 48 0.37 4.64 8.69
N PHE A 49 0.37 3.99 7.53
CA PHE A 49 1.02 2.70 7.35
C PHE A 49 2.53 2.79 7.08
N TYR A 50 3.02 3.85 6.44
CA TYR A 50 4.45 4.05 6.21
C TYR A 50 5.18 4.37 7.52
N PHE A 51 4.68 5.34 8.30
CA PHE A 51 5.30 5.71 9.57
C PHE A 51 5.05 4.64 10.64
N GLY A 52 3.84 4.06 10.68
CA GLY A 52 3.48 2.94 11.54
C GLY A 52 4.15 1.62 11.19
N ALA A 53 4.81 1.50 10.02
CA ALA A 53 5.40 0.24 9.55
C ALA A 53 6.33 -0.41 10.57
N ASN A 54 7.16 0.36 11.29
CA ASN A 54 8.05 -0.20 12.31
C ASN A 54 7.28 -0.82 13.47
N TYR A 55 6.22 -0.16 13.93
CA TYR A 55 5.35 -0.69 14.99
C TYR A 55 4.69 -2.00 14.54
N PHE A 56 4.10 -2.01 13.34
CA PHE A 56 3.47 -3.22 12.79
C PHE A 56 4.49 -4.35 12.56
N MET A 57 5.68 -4.04 12.06
CA MET A 57 6.74 -5.03 11.84
C MET A 57 7.25 -5.62 13.16
N ARG A 58 7.45 -4.78 14.19
CA ARG A 58 7.89 -5.23 15.52
C ARG A 58 6.85 -6.12 16.18
N ARG A 59 5.58 -5.67 16.21
CA ARG A 59 4.45 -6.46 16.75
C ARG A 59 4.26 -7.78 15.99
N ALA A 60 4.41 -7.77 14.67
CA ALA A 60 4.33 -8.99 13.86
C ALA A 60 5.53 -9.93 14.09
N HIS A 61 6.69 -9.40 14.44
CA HIS A 61 7.86 -10.20 14.81
C HIS A 61 7.69 -10.83 16.19
N GLU A 62 7.29 -10.05 17.20
CA GLU A 62 7.03 -10.51 18.57
C GLU A 62 6.01 -11.65 18.59
N LYS A 63 4.86 -11.48 17.92
CA LYS A 63 3.85 -12.55 17.79
C LYS A 63 4.39 -13.82 17.14
N ARG A 64 5.33 -13.70 16.20
CA ARG A 64 5.96 -14.87 15.56
C ARG A 64 6.94 -15.56 16.50
N VAL A 65 7.71 -14.80 17.27
CA VAL A 65 8.64 -15.33 18.28
C VAL A 65 7.87 -16.08 19.36
N GLU A 66 6.77 -15.48 19.85
CA GLU A 66 5.91 -16.11 20.86
C GLU A 66 5.26 -17.40 20.34
N LYS A 67 4.73 -17.39 19.11
CA LYS A 67 4.18 -18.59 18.48
C LYS A 67 5.23 -19.66 18.27
N TYR A 68 6.47 -19.28 17.95
CA TYR A 68 7.58 -20.22 17.84
C TYR A 68 7.95 -20.83 19.20
N ARG A 69 8.05 -20.01 20.27
CA ARG A 69 8.29 -20.50 21.65
C ARG A 69 7.24 -21.51 22.08
N LYS A 70 5.96 -21.15 21.96
CA LYS A 70 4.83 -22.04 22.27
C LYS A 70 4.86 -23.35 21.48
N SER A 71 5.31 -23.33 20.22
CA SER A 71 5.43 -24.54 19.39
C SER A 71 6.60 -25.46 19.75
N VAL A 72 7.69 -24.88 20.26
CA VAL A 72 8.82 -25.64 20.77
C VAL A 72 8.45 -26.29 22.11
N GLU A 73 7.74 -25.55 22.97
CA GLU A 73 7.19 -26.06 24.24
C GLU A 73 6.16 -27.18 24.02
N SER A 74 5.32 -27.08 22.99
CA SER A 74 4.30 -28.08 22.66
C SER A 74 4.82 -29.28 21.83
N GLY A 75 6.14 -29.46 21.72
CA GLY A 75 6.77 -30.60 21.03
C GLY A 75 6.61 -30.66 19.51
N ASN A 76 6.02 -29.64 18.88
CA ASN A 76 5.76 -29.58 17.43
C ASN A 76 6.49 -28.39 16.80
N PRO A 77 7.79 -28.52 16.45
CA PRO A 77 8.59 -27.39 16.00
C PRO A 77 8.05 -26.81 14.68
N ILE A 78 7.55 -25.57 14.72
CA ILE A 78 7.14 -24.87 13.50
C ILE A 78 8.37 -24.59 12.63
N LYS A 79 8.31 -25.01 11.37
CA LYS A 79 9.37 -24.76 10.38
C LYS A 79 9.68 -23.27 10.26
N ARG A 80 10.94 -22.88 10.46
CA ARG A 80 11.39 -21.49 10.30
C ARG A 80 11.03 -20.96 8.91
N LYS A 81 10.42 -19.77 8.87
CA LYS A 81 10.05 -19.11 7.62
C LYS A 81 11.32 -18.68 6.87
N LYS A 82 11.40 -18.97 5.56
CA LYS A 82 12.53 -18.59 4.72
C LYS A 82 12.69 -17.06 4.68
N ASN A 83 13.92 -16.57 4.86
CA ASN A 83 14.26 -15.14 4.73
C ASN A 83 14.07 -14.63 3.29
N PHE A 84 14.37 -15.46 2.28
CA PHE A 84 14.11 -15.16 0.86
C PHE A 84 12.83 -15.83 0.37
N THR A 85 11.69 -15.21 0.65
CA THR A 85 10.40 -15.57 0.05
C THR A 85 10.33 -15.14 -1.41
N ARG A 86 9.37 -15.67 -2.19
CA ARG A 86 9.13 -15.25 -3.59
C ARG A 86 8.97 -13.73 -3.71
N VAL A 87 8.27 -13.11 -2.75
CA VAL A 87 8.07 -11.66 -2.66
C VAL A 87 9.39 -10.93 -2.43
N ASN A 88 10.21 -11.35 -1.45
CA ASN A 88 11.50 -10.71 -1.20
C ASN A 88 12.44 -10.83 -2.41
N LYS A 89 12.44 -11.98 -3.09
CA LYS A 89 13.19 -12.18 -4.35
C LYS A 89 12.68 -11.28 -5.48
N ALA A 90 11.36 -11.04 -5.58
CA ALA A 90 10.78 -10.11 -6.54
C ALA A 90 11.20 -8.66 -6.24
N VAL A 91 11.09 -8.23 -4.98
CA VAL A 91 11.54 -6.90 -4.53
C VAL A 91 13.02 -6.68 -4.85
N VAL A 92 13.89 -7.65 -4.57
CA VAL A 92 15.33 -7.53 -4.90
C VAL A 92 15.57 -7.47 -6.41
N ARG A 93 14.83 -8.24 -7.22
CA ARG A 93 14.92 -8.18 -8.69
C ARG A 93 14.52 -6.81 -9.22
N VAL A 94 13.36 -6.29 -8.81
CA VAL A 94 12.87 -4.96 -9.23
C VAL A 94 13.81 -3.86 -8.77
N LYS A 95 14.36 -3.96 -7.54
CA LYS A 95 15.36 -3.02 -7.04
C LYS A 95 16.62 -3.02 -7.91
N LYS A 96 17.05 -4.18 -8.42
CA LYS A 96 18.25 -4.29 -9.27
C LYS A 96 18.04 -3.67 -10.66
N SER A 97 16.82 -3.68 -11.19
CA SER A 97 16.52 -3.13 -12.52
C SER A 97 16.08 -1.66 -12.48
N ILE A 98 15.02 -1.34 -11.74
CA ILE A 98 14.34 -0.02 -11.76
C ILE A 98 14.66 0.80 -10.49
N GLY A 99 15.44 0.22 -9.57
CA GLY A 99 15.81 0.90 -8.33
C GLY A 99 14.62 1.06 -7.36
N ILE A 100 14.65 2.16 -6.59
CA ILE A 100 13.67 2.44 -5.54
C ILE A 100 12.33 2.88 -6.15
N PHE A 101 12.38 3.61 -7.27
CA PHE A 101 11.21 4.14 -7.98
C PHE A 101 10.25 3.03 -8.38
N GLY A 102 10.76 1.92 -8.91
CA GLY A 102 9.93 0.78 -9.33
C GLY A 102 9.08 0.19 -8.20
N ILE A 103 9.57 0.18 -6.96
CA ILE A 103 8.82 -0.41 -5.84
C ILE A 103 7.97 0.65 -5.14
N ALA A 104 8.53 1.81 -4.87
CA ALA A 104 7.83 2.86 -4.12
C ALA A 104 6.63 3.44 -4.89
N MET A 105 6.72 3.53 -6.22
CA MET A 105 5.65 4.08 -7.05
C MET A 105 4.55 3.06 -7.34
N TRP A 106 4.92 1.79 -7.59
CA TRP A 106 3.99 0.77 -8.08
C TRP A 106 3.47 -0.18 -6.99
N ALA A 107 4.21 -0.40 -5.89
CA ALA A 107 3.74 -1.31 -4.84
C ALA A 107 2.45 -0.83 -4.16
N PRO A 108 2.27 0.46 -3.81
CA PRO A 108 1.00 0.96 -3.26
C PRO A 108 -0.16 0.80 -4.24
N PHE A 109 0.11 0.91 -5.54
CA PHE A 109 -0.88 0.76 -6.61
C PHE A 109 -1.34 -0.69 -6.78
N PHE A 110 -0.41 -1.65 -6.94
CA PHE A 110 -0.73 -3.05 -7.22
C PHE A 110 -1.11 -3.87 -5.98
N LEU A 111 -0.47 -3.65 -4.83
CA LEU A 111 -0.67 -4.49 -3.64
C LEU A 111 -1.75 -3.98 -2.69
N SER A 112 -2.17 -2.71 -2.81
CA SER A 112 -2.88 -1.86 -1.83
C SER A 112 -1.96 -0.85 -1.15
N VAL A 113 -2.53 0.29 -0.78
CA VAL A 113 -1.79 1.39 -0.16
C VAL A 113 -1.19 0.98 1.20
N PRO A 114 -1.89 0.28 2.12
CA PRO A 114 -1.34 -0.20 3.38
C PRO A 114 -0.15 -1.15 3.17
N ILE A 115 -0.36 -2.20 2.38
CA ILE A 115 0.63 -3.27 2.20
C ILE A 115 1.83 -2.72 1.42
N GLY A 116 1.58 -1.98 0.35
CA GLY A 116 2.62 -1.36 -0.46
C GLY A 116 3.46 -0.35 0.32
N SER A 117 2.83 0.46 1.18
CA SER A 117 3.53 1.42 2.05
C SER A 117 4.39 0.71 3.10
N ILE A 118 3.89 -0.36 3.74
CA ILE A 118 4.67 -1.17 4.69
C ILE A 118 5.85 -1.85 3.98
N VAL A 119 5.64 -2.45 2.81
CA VAL A 119 6.70 -3.11 2.04
C VAL A 119 7.78 -2.10 1.67
N THR A 120 7.38 -0.95 1.14
CA THR A 120 8.33 0.09 0.75
C THR A 120 9.09 0.64 1.95
N ALA A 121 8.42 0.89 3.08
CA ALA A 121 9.06 1.29 4.34
C ALA A 121 10.05 0.20 4.82
N LYS A 122 9.66 -1.07 4.80
CA LYS A 122 10.52 -2.18 5.23
C LYS A 122 11.86 -2.22 4.48
N PHE A 123 11.85 -2.00 3.16
CA PHE A 123 13.05 -2.11 2.33
C PHE A 123 13.81 -0.79 2.16
N PHE A 124 13.13 0.36 2.23
CA PHE A 124 13.70 1.64 1.81
C PHE A 124 13.54 2.79 2.83
N ARG A 125 13.01 2.54 4.04
CA ARG A 125 12.82 3.57 5.09
C ARG A 125 14.04 4.44 5.38
N LYS A 126 15.26 3.92 5.23
CA LYS A 126 16.50 4.70 5.45
C LYS A 126 16.63 5.91 4.52
N ARG A 127 15.91 5.94 3.40
CA ARG A 127 15.96 7.05 2.43
C ARG A 127 14.71 7.91 2.55
N LYS A 128 14.87 9.17 2.96
CA LYS A 128 13.77 10.14 3.11
C LYS A 128 12.96 10.35 1.82
N ILE A 129 13.62 10.25 0.66
CA ILE A 129 12.98 10.40 -0.66
C ILE A 129 11.92 9.32 -0.95
N THR A 130 11.96 8.18 -0.25
CA THR A 130 11.03 7.07 -0.46
C THR A 130 9.58 7.49 -0.28
N PHE A 131 9.29 8.31 0.74
CA PHE A 131 7.92 8.77 1.00
C PHE A 131 7.45 9.75 -0.09
N VAL A 132 8.33 10.63 -0.57
CA VAL A 132 8.04 11.54 -1.68
C VAL A 132 7.70 10.75 -2.95
N ILE A 133 8.44 9.67 -3.24
CA ILE A 133 8.16 8.81 -4.40
C ILE A 133 6.80 8.12 -4.27
N ILE A 134 6.42 7.68 -3.06
CA ILE A 134 5.07 7.12 -2.81
C ILE A 134 4.01 8.17 -3.12
N LEU A 135 4.16 9.41 -2.63
CA LEU A 135 3.23 10.49 -2.90
C LEU A 135 3.12 10.79 -4.40
N CYS A 136 4.24 10.94 -5.10
CA CYS A 136 4.25 11.11 -6.55
C CYS A 136 3.55 9.95 -7.27
N GLY A 137 3.75 8.71 -6.79
CA GLY A 137 3.04 7.54 -7.29
C GLY A 137 1.54 7.61 -7.06
N ILE A 138 1.08 8.06 -5.89
CA ILE A 138 -0.36 8.22 -5.60
C ILE A 138 -0.97 9.29 -6.51
N PHE A 139 -0.33 10.45 -6.67
CA PHE A 139 -0.82 11.50 -7.56
C PHE A 139 -0.87 11.04 -9.02
N LEU A 140 0.23 10.49 -9.55
CA LEU A 140 0.29 10.08 -10.95
C LEU A 140 -0.67 8.93 -11.24
N ASN A 141 -0.62 7.85 -10.44
CA ASN A 141 -1.48 6.70 -10.67
C ASN A 141 -2.95 7.05 -10.39
N GLY A 142 -3.24 7.89 -9.40
CA GLY A 142 -4.59 8.37 -9.13
C GLY A 142 -5.15 9.14 -10.32
N PHE A 143 -4.34 10.01 -10.92
CA PHE A 143 -4.75 10.80 -12.07
C PHE A 143 -5.01 9.89 -13.28
N VAL A 144 -4.08 8.98 -13.57
CA VAL A 144 -4.21 8.02 -14.67
C VAL A 144 -5.42 7.11 -14.47
N SER A 145 -5.63 6.54 -13.29
CA SER A 145 -6.78 5.66 -13.02
C SER A 145 -8.11 6.40 -13.11
N THR A 146 -8.21 7.61 -12.56
CA THR A 146 -9.44 8.42 -12.69
C THR A 146 -9.66 8.84 -14.14
N LEU A 147 -8.62 9.22 -14.87
CA LEU A 147 -8.72 9.60 -16.28
C LEU A 147 -9.24 8.44 -17.14
N ILE A 148 -8.63 7.26 -17.01
CA ILE A 148 -9.10 6.05 -17.70
C ILE A 148 -10.57 5.81 -17.38
N THR A 149 -10.91 5.84 -16.09
CA THR A 149 -12.28 5.56 -15.64
C THR A 149 -13.30 6.51 -16.27
N TYR A 150 -13.03 7.82 -16.28
CA TYR A 150 -13.98 8.82 -16.81
C TYR A 150 -13.95 8.96 -18.34
N LEU A 151 -12.87 8.57 -19.02
CA LEU A 151 -12.83 8.54 -20.49
C LEU A 151 -13.60 7.36 -21.09
N PHE A 152 -13.70 6.26 -20.36
CA PHE A 152 -14.41 5.04 -20.78
C PHE A 152 -15.82 4.91 -20.16
N SER A 153 -16.33 5.98 -19.53
CA SER A 153 -17.66 6.05 -18.90
C SER A 153 -18.72 6.68 -19.79
#